data_AF-A0A285LZS1-F1
#
_entry.id   AF-A0A285LZS1-F1
#
_cell.length_a   1.000
_cell.length_b   1.000
_cell.length_c   1.000
_cell.angle_alpha   90.00
_cell.angle_beta   90.00
_cell.angle_gamma   90.00
#
_symmetry.space_group_name_H-M   'P 1'
#
loop_
_entity.id
_entity.type
_entity.pdbx_description
1 polymer ?
#
loop_
_entity_poly.entity_id
_entity_poly.type
_entity_poly.pdbx_seq_one_letter_code
_entity_poly.pdbx_strand_id
1 'polypeptide(L)'
;MAKPRLSILPLDHFKGLNLPAYKSDEAAGLDIEAANPANEPVTLAARGGRALLPTGFCMALERGFEAQIRPRSGLALKHGVTLLNTPGTIDSDYRGYRRTS
;
A
#
# COMPACT_ATOMS: atom_id res chain seq x y z
N MET A 1 24.66 -1.72 -3.04
CA MET A 1 23.77 -0.96 -3.94
C MET A 1 23.14 0.18 -3.15
N ALA A 2 23.01 1.38 -3.73
CA ALA A 2 22.29 2.47 -3.09
C ALA A 2 20.80 2.11 -2.98
N LYS A 3 20.18 2.38 -1.82
CA LYS A 3 18.73 2.22 -1.66
C LYS A 3 18.05 3.35 -2.44
N PRO A 4 17.07 3.06 -3.32
CA PRO A 4 16.38 4.10 -4.08
C PRO A 4 15.63 5.04 -3.15
N ARG A 5 15.51 6.31 -3.53
CA ARG A 5 14.70 7.27 -2.78
C ARG A 5 13.22 7.10 -3.11
N LEU A 6 12.40 6.98 -2.07
CA LEU A 6 10.94 6.98 -2.13
C LEU A 6 10.44 8.24 -1.43
N SER A 7 9.75 9.11 -2.14
CA SER A 7 9.07 10.26 -1.54
C SER A 7 7.62 9.89 -1.23
N ILE A 8 7.16 10.20 -0.03
CA ILE A 8 5.78 9.95 0.41
C ILE A 8 5.12 11.29 0.77
N LEU A 9 3.94 11.53 0.23
CA LEU A 9 3.08 12.66 0.54
C LEU A 9 1.79 12.14 1.21
N PRO A 10 1.67 12.26 2.54
CA PRO A 10 0.44 11.94 3.25
C PRO A 10 -0.75 12.79 2.78
N LEU A 11 -1.93 12.18 2.71
CA LEU A 11 -3.22 12.83 2.44
C LEU A 11 -4.01 12.97 3.75
N ASP A 12 -5.14 13.68 3.73
CA ASP A 12 -5.95 13.96 4.92
C ASP A 12 -6.38 12.71 5.70
N HIS A 13 -6.72 11.63 4.98
CA HIS A 13 -7.13 10.35 5.56
C HIS A 13 -5.95 9.48 6.03
N PHE A 14 -4.70 9.94 5.89
CA PHE A 14 -3.53 9.30 6.52
C PHE A 14 -3.37 9.64 8.00
N LYS A 15 -4.16 10.59 8.50
CA LYS A 15 -4.01 11.12 9.86
C LYS A 15 -4.15 10.00 10.89
N GLY A 16 -3.11 9.82 11.70
CA GLY A 16 -3.06 8.79 12.74
C GLY A 16 -2.44 7.46 12.30
N LEU A 17 -2.00 7.34 11.04
CA LEU A 17 -1.27 6.18 10.54
C LEU A 17 0.24 6.41 10.56
N ASN A 18 1.00 5.31 10.54
CA ASN A 18 2.45 5.36 10.47
C ASN A 18 2.92 5.33 9.01
N LEU A 19 3.98 6.09 8.71
CA LEU A 19 4.66 5.97 7.42
C LEU A 19 5.20 4.54 7.24
N PRO A 20 5.12 3.96 6.02
CA PRO A 20 5.72 2.67 5.75
C PRO A 20 7.21 2.67 6.08
N ALA A 21 7.62 1.74 6.95
CA ALA A 21 9.00 1.60 7.41
C ALA A 21 9.46 0.14 7.35
N TYR A 22 10.75 -0.06 7.13
CA TYR A 22 11.35 -1.38 7.19
C TYR A 22 11.39 -1.83 8.65
N LYS A 23 10.85 -3.03 8.92
CA LYS A 23 10.79 -3.58 10.28
C LYS A 23 12.11 -4.18 10.78
N SER A 24 13.04 -4.44 9.88
CA SER A 24 14.40 -4.89 10.17
C SER A 24 15.34 -4.46 9.04
N ASP A 25 16.65 -4.52 9.28
CA ASP A 25 17.66 -4.13 8.28
C ASP A 25 17.65 -5.01 7.02
N GLU A 26 17.22 -6.27 7.18
CA GLU A 26 17.12 -7.27 6.11
C GLU A 26 15.71 -7.36 5.49
N ALA A 27 14.77 -6.53 5.95
CA ALA A 27 13.41 -6.55 5.42
C ALA A 27 13.40 -6.17 3.93
N ALA A 28 12.86 -7.06 3.09
CA ALA A 28 12.73 -6.83 1.65
C ALA A 28 11.55 -5.91 1.28
N GLY A 29 10.64 -5.63 2.21
CA GLY A 29 9.40 -4.89 1.94
C GLY A 29 8.96 -4.02 3.11
N LEU A 30 8.05 -3.11 2.78
CA LEU A 30 7.42 -2.16 3.69
C LEU A 30 5.95 -2.57 3.86
N ASP A 31 5.47 -2.69 5.10
CA ASP A 31 4.04 -2.90 5.33
C ASP A 31 3.28 -1.58 5.08
N ILE A 32 2.14 -1.66 4.41
CA ILE A 32 1.25 -0.53 4.15
C ILE A 32 -0.05 -0.74 4.93
N GLU A 33 -0.48 0.28 5.65
CA GLU A 33 -1.74 0.30 6.39
C GLU A 33 -2.88 0.81 5.50
N ALA A 34 -4.08 0.26 5.70
CA ALA A 34 -5.28 0.78 5.04
C ALA A 34 -5.73 2.06 5.73
N ALA A 35 -6.03 3.09 4.94
CA ALA A 35 -6.41 4.41 5.42
C ALA A 35 -7.93 4.63 5.34
N ASN A 36 -8.71 3.61 5.67
CA ASN A 36 -10.15 3.76 5.90
C ASN A 36 -10.40 4.40 7.28
N PRO A 37 -11.46 5.21 7.43
CA PRO A 37 -11.83 5.74 8.74
C PRO A 37 -12.02 4.61 9.77
N ALA A 38 -11.55 4.82 11.00
CA ALA A 38 -11.59 3.79 12.05
C ALA A 38 -13.03 3.35 12.39
N ASN A 39 -14.00 4.24 12.20
CA ASN A 39 -15.42 4.00 12.37
C ASN A 39 -16.11 3.37 11.14
N GLU A 40 -15.38 3.15 10.05
CA GLU A 40 -15.90 2.60 8.79
C GLU A 40 -15.06 1.37 8.36
N PRO A 41 -15.24 0.23 9.04
CA PRO A 41 -14.56 -1.00 8.66
C PRO A 41 -15.10 -1.53 7.32
N VAL A 42 -14.20 -2.07 6.49
CA VAL A 42 -14.57 -2.71 5.23
C VAL A 42 -14.73 -4.21 5.45
N THR A 43 -15.95 -4.72 5.24
CA THR A 43 -16.25 -6.15 5.28
C THR A 43 -16.23 -6.72 3.87
N LEU A 44 -15.36 -7.70 3.62
CA LEU A 44 -15.37 -8.44 2.37
C LEU A 44 -16.47 -9.51 2.40
N ALA A 45 -17.32 -9.53 1.38
CA ALA A 45 -18.34 -10.55 1.23
C ALA A 45 -17.71 -11.96 1.14
N ALA A 46 -18.37 -12.93 1.78
CA ALA A 46 -18.00 -14.33 1.63
C ALA A 46 -18.06 -14.75 0.15
N ARG A 47 -17.18 -15.68 -0.26
CA ARG A 47 -17.10 -16.23 -1.63
C ARG A 47 -16.61 -15.24 -2.71
N GLY A 48 -15.59 -14.43 -2.39
CA GLY A 48 -14.88 -13.62 -3.39
C GLY A 48 -15.21 -12.13 -3.40
N GLY A 49 -15.65 -11.57 -2.28
CA GLY A 49 -15.76 -10.12 -2.11
C GLY A 49 -14.45 -9.40 -2.42
N ARG A 50 -14.55 -8.22 -3.02
CA ARG A 50 -13.42 -7.36 -3.38
C ARG A 50 -13.72 -5.94 -2.94
N ALA A 51 -12.72 -5.26 -2.42
CA ALA A 51 -12.79 -3.85 -2.09
C ALA A 51 -11.50 -3.17 -2.52
N LEU A 52 -11.62 -1.90 -2.92
CA LEU A 52 -10.48 -1.02 -3.08
C LEU A 52 -10.25 -0.30 -1.75
N LEU A 53 -9.06 -0.46 -1.18
CA LEU A 53 -8.69 0.20 0.07
C LEU A 53 -7.69 1.33 -0.23
N PRO A 54 -7.94 2.56 0.27
CA PRO A 54 -6.97 3.63 0.16
C PRO A 54 -5.77 3.37 1.08
N THR A 55 -4.58 3.82 0.67
CA THR A 55 -3.37 3.80 1.50
C THR A 55 -3.16 5.11 2.26
N GLY A 56 -3.88 6.18 1.87
CA GLY A 56 -3.77 7.48 2.51
C GLY A 56 -2.57 8.31 2.09
N PHE A 57 -1.73 7.87 1.17
CA PHE A 57 -0.60 8.66 0.70
C PHE A 57 -0.38 8.51 -0.80
N CYS A 58 0.21 9.55 -1.38
CA CYS A 58 0.82 9.49 -2.69
C CYS A 58 2.31 9.18 -2.53
N MET A 59 2.89 8.51 -3.52
CA MET A 59 4.33 8.26 -3.53
C MET A 59 4.94 8.56 -4.89
N ALA A 60 6.23 8.91 -4.87
CA ALA A 60 7.03 9.11 -6.06
C ALA A 60 8.35 8.34 -5.91
N LEU A 61 8.60 7.45 -6.87
CA LEU A 61 9.82 6.68 -6.95
C LEU A 61 10.87 7.43 -7.76
N GLU A 62 12.13 7.17 -7.42
CA GLU A 62 13.27 7.55 -8.26
C GLU A 62 13.16 6.92 -9.66
N ARG A 63 13.55 7.67 -10.70
CA ARG A 63 13.50 7.18 -12.09
C ARG A 63 14.34 5.91 -12.24
N GLY A 64 13.81 4.94 -12.99
CA GLY A 64 14.48 3.65 -13.22
C GLY A 64 14.15 2.59 -12.15
N PHE A 65 13.25 2.88 -11.22
CA PHE A 65 12.73 1.93 -10.24
C PHE A 65 11.21 1.76 -10.38
N GLU A 66 10.72 0.60 -9.96
CA GLU A 66 9.30 0.31 -9.76
C GLU A 66 9.06 -0.11 -8.30
N ALA A 67 7.86 0.11 -7.79
CA ALA A 67 7.40 -0.52 -6.56
C ALA A 67 6.46 -1.68 -6.89
N GLN A 68 6.57 -2.75 -6.12
CA GLN A 68 5.69 -3.90 -6.23
C GLN A 68 4.86 -4.06 -4.96
N ILE A 69 3.55 -4.03 -5.11
CA ILE A 69 2.60 -4.29 -4.03
C ILE A 69 2.30 -5.78 -4.02
N ARG A 70 2.60 -6.44 -2.90
CA ARG A 70 2.48 -7.88 -2.73
C ARG A 70 1.58 -8.21 -1.53
N PRO A 71 0.86 -9.34 -1.55
CA PRO A 71 0.04 -9.75 -0.42
C PRO A 71 0.91 -10.14 0.77
N ARG A 72 0.39 -9.89 1.98
CA ARG A 72 1.00 -10.40 3.22
C ARG A 72 0.64 -11.87 3.38
N SER A 73 1.64 -12.75 3.41
CA SER A 73 1.46 -14.20 3.48
C SER A 73 0.58 -14.64 4.66
N GLY A 74 0.69 -13.96 5.81
CA GLY A 74 -0.13 -14.24 6.99
C GLY A 74 -1.63 -14.00 6.77
N LEU A 75 -2.02 -12.95 6.04
CA LEU A 75 -3.43 -12.67 5.72
C LEU A 75 -3.96 -13.63 4.64
N ALA A 76 -3.13 -13.95 3.65
CA ALA A 76 -3.49 -14.92 2.62
C ALA A 76 -3.75 -16.31 3.20
N LEU A 77 -2.87 -16.80 4.08
CA LEU A 77 -3.00 -18.13 4.67
C LEU A 77 -4.14 -18.22 5.69
N LYS A 78 -4.31 -17.21 6.56
CA LYS A 78 -5.30 -17.26 7.65
C LYS A 78 -6.71 -16.86 7.22
N HIS A 79 -6.83 -15.97 6.25
CA HIS A 79 -8.11 -15.33 5.90
C HIS A 79 -8.43 -15.40 4.40
N GLY A 80 -7.55 -15.96 3.56
CA GLY A 80 -7.75 -15.99 2.10
C GLY A 80 -7.69 -14.60 1.45
N VAL A 81 -7.16 -13.59 2.16
CA VAL A 81 -7.09 -12.21 1.65
C VAL A 81 -5.84 -12.06 0.81
N THR A 82 -6.03 -11.65 -0.45
CA THR A 82 -4.95 -11.41 -1.42
C THR A 82 -5.21 -10.15 -2.24
N LEU A 83 -4.22 -9.74 -3.02
CA LEU A 83 -4.35 -8.69 -4.02
C LEU A 83 -4.64 -9.35 -5.37
N LEU A 84 -5.75 -8.95 -6.00
CA LEU A 84 -6.16 -9.52 -7.29
C LEU A 84 -5.13 -9.26 -8.40
N ASN A 85 -4.41 -8.14 -8.31
CA ASN A 85 -3.41 -7.70 -9.28
C ASN A 85 -1.96 -8.01 -8.83
N THR A 86 -1.74 -9.00 -7.95
CA THR A 86 -0.38 -9.27 -7.45
C THR A 86 0.56 -9.85 -8.53
N PRO A 87 1.84 -9.42 -8.60
CA PRO A 87 2.38 -8.21 -7.96
C PRO A 87 1.82 -6.94 -8.63
N GLY A 88 1.30 -6.02 -7.83
CA GLY A 88 0.79 -4.75 -8.35
C GLY A 88 1.96 -3.81 -8.64
N THR A 89 2.14 -3.44 -9.90
CA THR A 89 3.24 -2.56 -10.33
C THR A 89 2.89 -1.09 -10.16
N ILE A 90 3.82 -0.31 -9.60
CA ILE A 90 3.75 1.15 -9.54
C ILE A 90 5.03 1.72 -10.14
N ASP A 91 4.88 2.37 -11.28
CA ASP A 91 5.98 2.92 -12.06
C ASP A 91 6.51 4.25 -11.50
N SER A 92 7.75 4.59 -11.85
CA SER A 92 8.40 5.84 -11.40
C SER A 92 7.78 7.14 -11.92
N ASP A 93 6.89 7.10 -12.91
CA ASP A 93 6.11 8.24 -13.39
C ASP A 93 4.73 8.34 -12.73
N TYR A 94 4.30 7.31 -12.00
CA TYR A 94 3.08 7.34 -11.21
C TYR A 94 3.24 8.26 -9.99
N ARG A 95 2.23 9.10 -9.73
CA ARG A 95 2.24 10.06 -8.61
C ARG A 95 1.10 9.84 -7.62
N GLY A 96 0.35 8.76 -7.75
CA GLY A 96 -0.81 8.50 -6.90
C GLY A 96 -2.08 9.19 -7.36
N TYR A 97 -3.10 9.08 -6.52
CA TYR A 97 -4.42 9.66 -6.71
C TYR A 97 -4.33 11.17 -6.87
N ARG A 98 -4.80 11.69 -8.02
CA ARG A 98 -5.05 13.12 -8.19
C ARG A 98 -6.22 13.49 -7.28
N ARG A 99 -6.00 14.47 -6.40
CA ARG A 99 -7.05 15.14 -5.62
C ARG A 99 -8.18 15.56 -6.58
N THR A 100 -9.28 14.81 -6.64
CA THR A 100 -10.53 15.39 -7.13
C THR A 100 -11.04 16.27 -6.00
N SER A 101 -11.00 17.58 -6.26
CA SER A 101 -11.67 18.63 -5.50
C SER A 101 -13.12 18.31 -5.21
#